data_AF-T1KSE7-F1
#
_entry.id   AF-T1KSE7-F1
#
_cell.length_a   1.000
_cell.length_b   1.000
_cell.length_c   1.000
_cell.angle_alpha   90.00
_cell.angle_beta   90.00
_cell.angle_gamma   90.00
#
_symmetry.space_group_name_H-M   'P 1'
#
loop_
_entity.id
_entity.type
_entity.pdbx_description
1 polymer ?
#
loop_
_entity_poly.entity_id
_entity_poly.type
_entity_poly.pdbx_seq_one_letter_code
_entity_poly.pdbx_strand_id
1 'polypeptide(L)'
;MSNFPNFQASVRFLLSSLEEQLEKVPVGVLIRHWEWLTGVEFPFKDEGRQYLAVSLIPGVKRYDYFFVTLKERREADSIDLKQLRKQINELESLGKN
;
A
#
# COMPACT_ATOMS: atom_id res chain seq x y z
N MET A 1 -21.60 -10.08 22.16
CA MET A 1 -20.46 -9.94 21.23
C MET A 1 -20.98 -10.23 19.83
N SER A 2 -21.35 -9.20 19.08
CA SER A 2 -21.88 -9.36 17.72
C SER A 2 -20.78 -9.88 16.80
N ASN A 3 -21.06 -11.00 16.15
CA ASN A 3 -20.24 -11.67 15.15
C ASN A 3 -19.81 -10.67 14.05
N PHE A 4 -18.57 -10.17 14.09
CA PHE A 4 -17.88 -9.68 12.90
C PHE A 4 -16.73 -10.63 12.52
N PRO A 5 -17.01 -11.90 12.17
CA PRO A 5 -16.05 -12.64 11.39
C PRO A 5 -15.85 -11.87 10.09
N ASN A 6 -14.61 -11.44 9.85
CA ASN A 6 -14.10 -10.81 8.63
C ASN A 6 -14.11 -9.29 8.46
N PHE A 7 -13.95 -8.46 9.50
CA PHE A 7 -13.40 -7.10 9.25
C PHE A 7 -12.08 -7.20 8.45
N GLN A 8 -11.15 -8.03 8.94
CA GLN A 8 -9.87 -8.24 8.28
C GLN A 8 -9.99 -8.83 6.88
N ALA A 9 -10.83 -9.84 6.65
CA ALA A 9 -10.94 -10.43 5.31
C ALA A 9 -11.72 -9.55 4.33
N SER A 10 -12.74 -8.80 4.78
CA SER A 10 -13.45 -7.84 3.91
C SER A 10 -12.55 -6.69 3.50
N VAL A 11 -11.72 -6.16 4.42
CA VAL A 11 -10.73 -5.14 4.08
C VAL A 11 -9.70 -5.67 3.08
N ARG A 12 -9.20 -6.90 3.25
CA ARG A 12 -8.28 -7.50 2.27
C ARG A 12 -8.92 -7.70 0.91
N PHE A 13 -10.16 -8.19 0.87
CA PHE A 13 -10.90 -8.37 -0.38
C PHE A 13 -11.10 -7.03 -1.11
N LEU A 14 -11.55 -6.00 -0.39
CA LEU A 14 -11.72 -4.66 -0.94
C LEU A 14 -10.41 -4.06 -1.42
N LEU A 15 -9.34 -4.22 -0.64
CA LEU A 15 -8.02 -3.71 -1.02
C LEU A 15 -7.53 -4.38 -2.30
N SER A 16 -7.66 -5.70 -2.42
CA SER A 16 -7.31 -6.44 -3.65
C SER A 16 -8.08 -5.91 -4.87
N SER A 17 -9.38 -5.64 -4.73
CA SER A 17 -10.21 -5.12 -5.83
C SER A 17 -9.83 -3.69 -6.21
N LEU A 18 -9.57 -2.82 -5.23
CA LEU A 18 -9.16 -1.44 -5.48
C LEU A 18 -7.76 -1.35 -6.12
N GLU A 19 -6.86 -2.27 -5.78
CA GLU A 19 -5.51 -2.35 -6.35
C GLU A 19 -5.44 -2.76 -7.82
N GLU A 20 -6.53 -3.32 -8.37
CA GLU A 20 -6.65 -3.56 -9.82
C GLU A 20 -6.90 -2.25 -10.59
N GLN A 21 -7.49 -1.26 -9.92
CA GLN A 21 -7.90 0.02 -10.51
C GLN A 21 -6.96 1.17 -10.14
N LEU A 22 -6.33 1.09 -8.98
CA LEU A 22 -5.50 2.14 -8.39
C LEU A 22 -4.08 1.63 -8.13
N GLU A 23 -3.09 2.45 -8.49
CA GLU A 23 -1.67 2.16 -8.19
C GLU A 23 -1.41 2.16 -6.67
N LYS A 24 -2.10 3.04 -5.93
CA LYS A 24 -2.01 3.20 -4.47
C LYS A 24 -3.41 3.38 -3.91
N VAL A 25 -3.76 2.66 -2.84
CA VAL A 25 -5.09 2.75 -2.22
C VAL A 25 -5.02 3.63 -0.96
N PRO A 26 -5.69 4.79 -0.93
CA PRO A 26 -5.78 5.60 0.28
C PRO A 26 -6.61 4.89 1.36
N VAL A 27 -6.14 4.91 2.60
CA VAL A 27 -6.84 4.29 3.74
C VAL A 27 -8.28 4.82 3.88
N GLY A 28 -8.48 6.13 3.74
CA GLY A 28 -9.82 6.72 3.83
C GLY A 28 -10.77 6.32 2.70
N VAL A 29 -10.25 5.93 1.52
CA VAL A 29 -11.09 5.37 0.44
C VAL A 29 -11.50 3.95 0.78
N LEU A 30 -10.56 3.13 1.24
CA LEU A 30 -10.80 1.75 1.64
C LEU A 30 -11.83 1.67 2.78
N ILE A 31 -11.70 2.52 3.80
CA ILE A 31 -12.64 2.58 4.92
C ILE A 31 -14.03 3.00 4.46
N ARG A 32 -14.15 4.05 3.65
CA ARG A 32 -15.47 4.49 3.14
C ARG A 32 -16.18 3.40 2.32
N HIS A 33 -15.44 2.66 1.50
CA HIS A 33 -16.01 1.52 0.76
C HIS A 33 -16.44 0.39 1.69
N TRP A 34 -15.67 0.13 2.74
CA TRP A 34 -16.04 -0.86 3.74
C TRP A 34 -17.29 -0.46 4.54
N GLU A 35 -17.38 0.79 4.99
CA GLU A 35 -18.55 1.34 5.69
C GLU A 35 -19.79 1.27 4.79
N TRP A 36 -19.64 1.63 3.51
CA TRP A 36 -20.73 1.54 2.53
C TRP A 36 -21.19 0.10 2.29
N LEU A 37 -20.27 -0.85 2.16
CA LEU A 37 -20.59 -2.27 1.92
C LEU A 37 -21.28 -2.93 3.12
N THR A 38 -20.84 -2.57 4.34
CA THR A 38 -21.28 -3.23 5.57
C THR A 38 -22.43 -2.50 6.26
N GLY A 39 -22.64 -1.23 5.95
CA GLY A 39 -23.54 -0.35 6.70
C GLY A 39 -23.06 -0.03 8.11
N VAL A 40 -21.79 -0.32 8.43
CA VAL A 40 -21.21 -0.15 9.76
C VAL A 40 -20.23 1.00 9.75
N GLU A 41 -20.38 1.91 10.71
CA GLU A 41 -19.46 3.04 10.88
C GLU A 41 -18.11 2.57 11.43
N PHE A 42 -17.04 3.10 10.86
CA PHE A 42 -15.69 2.80 11.28
C PHE A 42 -15.42 3.45 12.65
N PRO A 43 -14.86 2.70 13.62
CA PRO A 43 -14.79 3.14 15.02
C PRO A 43 -13.81 4.29 15.26
N PHE A 44 -12.95 4.61 14.28
CA PHE A 44 -11.95 5.66 14.39
C PHE A 44 -12.23 6.78 13.38
N LYS A 45 -12.36 8.02 13.85
CA LYS A 45 -12.51 9.21 13.00
C LYS A 45 -11.20 9.92 12.69
N ASP A 46 -10.17 9.68 13.51
CA ASP A 46 -8.82 10.19 13.29
C ASP A 46 -8.08 9.38 12.22
N GLU A 47 -7.51 10.06 11.22
CA GLU A 47 -6.82 9.42 10.09
C GLU A 47 -5.62 8.57 10.55
N GLY A 48 -4.89 9.00 11.59
CA GLY A 48 -3.77 8.25 12.14
C GLY A 48 -4.19 6.91 12.75
N ARG A 49 -5.29 6.91 13.51
CA ARG A 49 -5.88 5.68 14.08
C ARG A 49 -6.50 4.78 13.02
N GLN A 50 -7.13 5.35 12.01
CA GLN A 50 -7.63 4.61 10.85
C GLN A 50 -6.51 3.87 10.13
N TYR A 51 -5.43 4.59 9.85
CA TYR A 51 -4.22 4.03 9.26
C TYR A 51 -3.64 2.90 10.12
N LEU A 52 -3.50 3.12 11.42
CA LEU A 52 -2.96 2.11 12.34
C LEU A 52 -3.83 0.85 12.34
N ALA A 53 -5.16 1.00 12.44
CA ALA A 53 -6.09 -0.12 12.46
C ALA A 53 -6.02 -0.99 11.19
N VAL A 54 -5.91 -0.35 10.01
CA VAL A 54 -5.79 -1.05 8.73
C VAL A 54 -4.41 -1.70 8.57
N SER A 55 -3.34 -1.03 9.02
CA SER A 55 -1.96 -1.53 8.90
C SER A 55 -1.67 -2.74 9.79
N LEU A 56 -2.47 -2.96 10.84
CA LEU A 56 -2.35 -4.14 11.72
C LEU A 56 -3.03 -5.40 11.12
N ILE A 57 -3.69 -5.28 9.97
CA ILE A 57 -4.35 -6.42 9.32
C ILE A 57 -3.28 -7.30 8.65
N PRO A 58 -3.23 -8.62 8.95
CA PRO A 58 -2.24 -9.50 8.36
C PRO A 58 -2.23 -9.49 6.82
N GLY A 59 -1.06 -9.20 6.24
CA GLY A 59 -0.86 -9.11 4.78
C GLY A 59 -1.05 -7.71 4.19
N VAL A 60 -1.63 -6.76 4.94
CA VAL A 60 -1.67 -5.35 4.54
C VAL A 60 -0.32 -4.71 4.82
N LYS A 61 0.28 -4.10 3.80
CA LYS A 61 1.57 -3.43 3.86
C LYS A 61 1.38 -1.93 3.72
N ARG A 62 2.25 -1.16 4.39
CA ARG A 62 2.36 0.29 4.20
C ARG A 62 2.95 0.58 2.83
N TYR A 63 2.29 1.42 2.04
CA TYR A 63 2.87 1.99 0.84
C TYR A 63 3.51 3.36 1.11
N ASP A 64 2.82 4.25 1.82
CA ASP A 64 3.29 5.57 2.29
C ASP A 64 2.41 6.06 3.48
N TYR A 65 2.56 7.28 3.99
CA TYR A 65 1.88 7.84 5.17
C TYR A 65 0.37 7.59 5.24
N PHE A 66 -0.34 7.56 4.11
CA PHE A 66 -1.80 7.38 4.06
C PHE A 66 -2.27 6.26 3.11
N PHE A 67 -1.33 5.44 2.62
CA PHE A 67 -1.60 4.48 1.54
C PHE A 67 -1.22 3.06 1.96
N VAL A 68 -2.05 2.10 1.58
CA VAL A 68 -1.89 0.67 1.89
C VAL A 68 -1.93 -0.18 0.63
N THR A 69 -1.34 -1.37 0.71
CA THR A 69 -1.24 -2.32 -0.40
C THR A 69 -1.18 -3.76 0.10
N LEU A 70 -1.65 -4.73 -0.70
CA LEU A 70 -1.35 -6.16 -0.50
C LEU A 70 -0.14 -6.61 -1.32
N LYS A 71 0.23 -5.83 -2.35
CA LYS A 71 1.34 -6.17 -3.25
C LYS A 71 2.65 -6.18 -2.47
N GLU A 72 3.47 -7.20 -2.71
CA GLU A 72 4.86 -7.15 -2.27
C GLU A 72 5.58 -6.09 -3.09
N ARG A 73 6.18 -5.09 -2.43
CA ARG A 73 7.17 -4.26 -3.11
C ARG A 73 8.30 -5.19 -3.53
N ARG A 74 8.40 -5.51 -4.82
CA ARG A 74 9.65 -5.97 -5.39
C ARG A 74 10.61 -4.79 -5.22
N GLU A 75 11.70 -4.97 -4.48
CA GLU A 75 12.78 -3.97 -4.36
C GLU A 75 13.51 -3.69 -5.71
N ALA A 76 12.92 -4.08 -6.85
CA ALA A 76 13.47 -3.96 -8.18
C ALA A 76 13.50 -2.52 -8.72
N ASP A 77 12.82 -1.57 -8.06
CA ASP A 77 12.93 -0.14 -8.41
C ASP A 77 13.97 0.59 -7.56
N SER A 78 14.67 -0.11 -6.66
CA SER A 78 15.96 0.38 -6.17
C SER A 78 17.01 0.11 -7.24
N ILE A 79 16.95 0.89 -8.31
CA ILE A 79 18.16 1.19 -9.06
C ILE A 79 19.21 1.56 -8.02
N ASP A 80 20.22 0.71 -7.84
CA ASP A 80 21.37 1.08 -7.04
C ASP A 80 22.04 2.23 -7.78
N LEU A 81 21.75 3.47 -7.33
CA LEU A 81 22.28 4.69 -7.91
C LEU A 81 23.81 4.65 -7.98
N LYS A 82 24.47 3.86 -7.12
CA LYS A 82 25.92 3.62 -7.22
C LYS A 82 26.27 2.76 -8.42
N GLN A 83 25.52 1.70 -8.72
CA GLN A 83 25.72 0.88 -9.91
C GLN A 83 25.42 1.66 -11.20
N LEU A 84 24.33 2.43 -11.25
CA LEU A 84 24.03 3.27 -12.40
C LEU A 84 25.13 4.33 -12.62
N ARG A 85 25.58 4.99 -11.55
CA ARG A 85 26.65 5.98 -11.64
C ARG A 85 27.98 5.37 -12.08
N LYS A 86 28.26 4.14 -11.65
CA LYS A 86 29.44 3.40 -12.10
C LYS A 86 29.36 3.07 -13.60
N GLN A 87 28.21 2.58 -14.07
CA GLN A 87 28.00 2.28 -15.50
C GLN A 87 28.11 3.52 -16.39
N ILE A 88 27.58 4.67 -15.94
CA ILE A 88 27.70 5.94 -16.67
C ILE A 88 29.16 6.37 -16.78
N ASN A 89 29.92 6.34 -15.68
CA ASN A 89 31.33 6.70 -15.67
C ASN A 89 32.18 5.79 -16.58
N GLU A 90 31.87 4.49 -16.62
CA GLU A 90 32.54 3.54 -17.51
C GLU A 90 32.26 3.85 -18.99
N LEU A 91 31.02 4.17 -19.35
CA LEU A 91 30.64 4.56 -20.72
C LEU A 91 31.29 5.89 -21.15
N GLU A 92 31.35 6.89 -20.26
CA GLU A 92 32.04 8.16 -20.53
C GLU A 92 33.54 7.99 -20.74
N SER A 93 34.16 7.02 -20.05
CA SER A 93 35.58 6.71 -20.21
C SER A 93 35.90 6.04 -21.55
N LEU A 94 34.95 5.26 -22.10
CA LEU A 94 35.09 4.59 -23.38
C LEU A 94 34.89 5.53 -24.58
N GLY A 95 34.10 6.60 -24.42
CA GLY A 95 33.86 7.60 -25.47
C GLY A 95 34.92 8.70 -25.60
N LYS A 96 35.98 8.69 -24.77
CA LYS A 96 37.09 9.67 -24.81
C LYS A 96 38.36 9.18 -25.52
N ASN A 97 38.32 8.01 -26.15
CA ASN A 97 39.38 7.51 -27.03
C ASN A 97 39.05 7.77 -28.50
#